data_AF-A0A9E0TAM9-F1
#
_entry.id   AF-A0A9E0TAM9-F1
#
_cell.length_a   1.000
_cell.length_b   1.000
_cell.length_c   1.000
_cell.angle_alpha   90.00
_cell.angle_beta   90.00
_cell.angle_gamma   90.00
#
_symmetry.space_group_name_H-M   'P 1'
#
loop_
_entity.id
_entity.type
_entity.pdbx_description
1 polymer ?
#
loop_
_entity_poly.entity_id
_entity_poly.type
_entity_poly.pdbx_seq_one_letter_code
_entity_poly.pdbx_strand_id
1 'polypeptide(L)'
;LTQGYLRAMGEQDAERRQQVLGLLVSGEEQLSEQFERFVADFRRVPTALARVSRLPLGLPFATQLFPTASFDMRDALAIHAGGIARAARNTDGLAPRERAYVMTAELLLMQHSCHWFCKSKTVASARMLARHQTPHAQLVASVSPETRRAYLTLTGPV
;
A
#
# COMPACT_ATOMS: atom_id res chain seq x y z
N LEU A 1 2.21 12.39 -6.41
CA LEU A 1 2.49 12.17 -4.97
C LEU A 1 3.81 11.46 -4.72
N THR A 2 4.02 10.20 -5.13
CA THR A 2 5.27 9.44 -4.84
C THR A 2 6.56 10.15 -5.27
N GLN A 3 6.60 10.77 -6.46
CA GLN A 3 7.75 11.58 -6.88
C GLN A 3 7.98 12.82 -5.99
N GLY A 4 6.90 13.43 -5.49
CA GLY A 4 6.96 14.55 -4.56
C GLY A 4 7.59 14.17 -3.22
N TYR A 5 7.26 12.98 -2.68
CA TYR A 5 7.91 12.48 -1.48
C TYR A 5 9.36 12.12 -1.69
N LEU A 6 9.71 11.47 -2.81
CA LEU A 6 11.12 11.18 -3.12
C LEU A 6 11.94 12.47 -3.18
N ARG A 7 11.39 13.52 -3.78
CA ARG A 7 12.00 14.86 -3.78
C ARG A 7 12.14 15.42 -2.37
N ALA A 8 11.08 15.38 -1.54
CA ALA A 8 11.13 15.86 -0.16
C ALA A 8 12.13 15.07 0.72
N MET A 9 12.28 13.77 0.46
CA MET A 9 13.24 12.93 1.19
C MET A 9 14.69 13.21 0.79
N GLY A 10 14.94 13.60 -0.47
CA GLY A 10 16.26 14.00 -0.97
C GLY A 10 16.69 15.42 -0.60
N GLU A 11 15.75 16.27 -0.17
CA GLU A 11 16.06 17.64 0.27
C GLU A 11 16.83 17.62 1.60
N GLN A 12 17.89 18.41 1.70
CA GLN A 12 18.71 18.50 2.92
C GLN A 12 18.20 19.60 3.84
N ASP A 13 17.75 20.71 3.26
CA ASP A 13 17.21 21.85 4.00
C ASP A 13 15.82 21.57 4.58
N ALA A 14 15.62 21.91 5.86
CA ALA A 14 14.39 21.61 6.58
C ALA A 14 13.21 22.47 6.09
N GLU A 15 13.45 23.75 5.80
CA GLU A 15 12.40 24.67 5.34
C GLU A 15 11.92 24.30 3.93
N ARG A 16 12.84 24.03 3.01
CA ARG A 16 12.53 23.56 1.64
C ARG A 16 11.80 22.22 1.65
N ARG A 17 12.19 21.30 2.52
CA ARG A 17 11.48 20.03 2.71
C ARG A 17 10.04 20.30 3.15
N GLN A 18 9.85 21.17 4.14
CA GLN A 18 8.52 21.52 4.64
C GLN A 18 7.67 22.18 3.55
N GLN A 19 8.26 23.05 2.74
CA GLN A 19 7.57 23.66 1.59
C GLN A 19 7.13 22.59 0.57
N VAL A 20 8.03 21.67 0.17
CA VAL A 20 7.69 20.59 -0.77
C VAL A 20 6.60 19.70 -0.20
N LEU A 21 6.68 19.32 1.07
CA LEU A 21 5.64 18.50 1.73
C LEU A 21 4.30 19.24 1.85
N GLY A 22 4.33 20.54 2.12
CA GLY A 22 3.12 21.39 2.17
C GLY A 22 2.36 21.39 0.85
N LEU A 23 3.06 21.36 -0.28
CA LEU A 23 2.44 21.28 -1.61
C LEU A 23 1.76 19.92 -1.90
N LEU A 24 2.04 18.89 -1.10
CA LEU A 24 1.45 17.55 -1.28
C LEU A 24 0.17 17.35 -0.48
N VAL A 25 -0.11 18.18 0.53
CA VAL A 25 -1.21 17.97 1.50
C VAL A 25 -2.57 17.86 0.81
N SER A 26 -2.92 18.80 -0.07
CA SER A 26 -4.19 18.74 -0.80
C SER A 26 -4.31 17.50 -1.69
N GLY A 27 -3.19 17.04 -2.25
CA GLY A 27 -3.13 15.79 -3.01
C GLY A 27 -3.27 14.55 -2.13
N GLU A 28 -2.73 14.56 -0.91
CA GLU A 28 -2.90 13.49 0.10
C GLU A 28 -4.36 13.31 0.48
N GLU A 29 -5.04 14.43 0.78
CA GLU A 29 -6.47 14.45 1.15
C GLU A 29 -7.33 13.94 -0.01
N GLN A 30 -7.13 14.50 -1.21
CA GLN A 30 -7.87 14.07 -2.40
C GLN A 30 -7.64 12.58 -2.71
N LEU A 31 -6.40 12.11 -2.58
CA LEU A 31 -6.09 10.69 -2.78
C LEU A 31 -6.81 9.82 -1.75
N SER A 32 -6.77 10.20 -0.48
CA SER A 32 -7.44 9.45 0.60
C SER A 32 -8.94 9.32 0.30
N GLU A 33 -9.61 10.43 -0.01
CA GLU A 33 -11.04 10.43 -0.32
C GLU A 33 -11.40 9.64 -1.58
N GLN A 34 -10.60 9.76 -2.64
CA GLN A 34 -10.82 8.99 -3.87
C GLN A 34 -10.61 7.49 -3.64
N PHE A 35 -9.58 7.14 -2.85
CA PHE A 35 -9.29 5.75 -2.56
C PHE A 35 -10.34 5.14 -1.64
N GLU A 36 -10.80 5.83 -0.60
CA GLU A 36 -11.90 5.38 0.25
C GLU A 36 -13.18 5.11 -0.55
N ARG A 37 -13.54 6.01 -1.50
CA ARG A 37 -14.66 5.78 -2.43
C ARG A 37 -14.44 4.55 -3.31
N PHE A 38 -13.25 4.41 -3.91
CA PHE A 38 -12.90 3.24 -4.69
C PHE A 38 -13.04 1.94 -3.86
N VAL A 39 -12.58 1.93 -2.61
CA VAL A 39 -12.71 0.77 -1.73
C VAL A 39 -14.19 0.49 -1.43
N ALA A 40 -15.00 1.51 -1.15
CA ALA A 40 -16.43 1.35 -0.92
C ALA A 40 -17.13 0.71 -2.14
N ASP A 41 -16.79 1.13 -3.35
CA ASP A 41 -17.31 0.55 -4.59
C ASP A 41 -16.81 -0.89 -4.79
N PHE A 42 -15.51 -1.13 -4.59
CA PHE A 42 -14.89 -2.44 -4.79
C PHE A 42 -15.40 -3.51 -3.81
N ARG A 43 -15.90 -3.11 -2.62
CA ARG A 43 -16.56 -4.04 -1.68
C ARG A 43 -17.75 -4.78 -2.30
N ARG A 44 -18.37 -4.22 -3.35
CA ARG A 44 -19.51 -4.81 -4.07
C ARG A 44 -19.09 -5.91 -5.05
N VAL A 45 -17.79 -6.06 -5.33
CA VAL A 45 -17.27 -7.12 -6.21
C VAL A 45 -17.58 -8.50 -5.59
N PRO A 46 -18.13 -9.46 -6.36
CA PRO A 46 -18.38 -10.81 -5.86
C PRO A 46 -17.11 -11.47 -5.32
N THR A 47 -17.24 -12.19 -4.20
CA THR A 47 -16.11 -12.85 -3.53
C THR A 47 -15.25 -13.69 -4.48
N ALA A 48 -15.86 -14.42 -5.40
CA ALA A 48 -15.15 -15.26 -6.37
C ALA A 48 -14.19 -14.46 -7.29
N LEU A 49 -14.52 -13.20 -7.59
CA LEU A 49 -13.74 -12.29 -8.43
C LEU A 49 -12.74 -11.45 -7.62
N ALA A 50 -12.88 -11.40 -6.30
CA ALA A 50 -12.01 -10.62 -5.41
C ALA A 50 -10.88 -11.46 -4.77
N ARG A 51 -10.76 -12.75 -5.08
CA ARG A 51 -9.72 -13.61 -4.49
C ARG A 51 -8.33 -13.31 -5.06
N VAL A 52 -7.34 -13.19 -4.18
CA VAL A 52 -5.92 -13.10 -4.50
C VAL A 52 -5.23 -14.41 -4.13
N SER A 53 -4.52 -15.03 -5.07
CA SER A 53 -3.73 -16.24 -4.80
C SER A 53 -2.51 -15.92 -3.94
N ARG A 54 -2.29 -16.67 -2.85
CA ARG A 54 -1.06 -16.61 -2.04
C ARG A 54 0.11 -17.35 -2.67
N LEU A 55 -0.13 -18.16 -3.71
CA LEU A 55 0.91 -18.94 -4.37
C LEU A 55 1.93 -18.01 -5.06
N PRO A 56 3.23 -18.38 -5.05
CA PRO A 56 4.28 -17.54 -5.60
C PRO A 56 4.15 -17.36 -7.12
N LEU A 57 3.66 -18.36 -7.83
CA LEU A 57 3.43 -18.33 -9.27
C LEU A 57 1.93 -18.17 -9.56
N GLY A 58 1.62 -17.39 -10.60
CA GLY A 58 0.25 -17.28 -11.10
C GLY A 58 -0.13 -18.57 -11.81
N LEU A 59 -0.91 -19.42 -11.15
CA LEU A 59 -1.48 -20.63 -11.75
C LEU A 59 -2.92 -20.34 -12.21
N PRO A 60 -3.31 -20.74 -13.43
CA PRO A 60 -4.70 -20.64 -13.84
C PRO A 60 -5.58 -21.43 -12.87
N PHE A 61 -6.73 -20.85 -12.49
CA PHE A 61 -7.68 -21.42 -11.55
C PHE A 61 -7.16 -21.64 -10.10
N ALA A 62 -6.01 -21.08 -9.72
CA ALA A 62 -5.43 -21.24 -8.38
C ALA A 62 -6.42 -20.95 -7.24
N THR A 63 -7.21 -19.90 -7.38
CA THR A 63 -8.20 -19.45 -6.38
C THR A 63 -9.47 -20.32 -6.32
N GLN A 64 -9.67 -21.19 -7.33
CA GLN A 64 -10.75 -22.16 -7.39
C GLN A 64 -10.30 -23.52 -6.87
N LEU A 65 -9.07 -23.93 -7.17
CA LEU A 65 -8.49 -25.22 -6.76
C LEU A 65 -7.93 -25.20 -5.33
N PHE A 66 -7.40 -24.06 -4.87
CA PHE A 66 -6.79 -23.91 -3.54
C PHE A 66 -7.35 -22.68 -2.80
N PRO A 67 -8.65 -22.68 -2.44
CA PRO A 67 -9.29 -21.51 -1.83
C PRO A 67 -8.65 -21.11 -0.48
N THR A 68 -8.08 -22.06 0.27
CA THR A 68 -7.35 -21.78 1.53
C THR A 68 -6.00 -21.10 1.31
N ALA A 69 -5.43 -21.21 0.10
CA ALA A 69 -4.23 -20.50 -0.34
C ALA A 69 -4.58 -19.17 -1.02
N SER A 70 -5.66 -18.51 -0.60
CA SER A 70 -6.05 -17.19 -1.09
C SER A 70 -6.45 -16.25 0.04
N PHE A 71 -6.49 -14.96 -0.25
CA PHE A 71 -7.10 -13.94 0.62
C PHE A 71 -8.02 -13.02 -0.21
N ASP A 72 -8.84 -12.23 0.46
CA ASP A 72 -9.78 -11.33 -0.20
C ASP A 72 -9.17 -9.95 -0.47
N MET A 73 -9.20 -9.50 -1.73
CA MET A 73 -8.69 -8.19 -2.11
C MET A 73 -9.49 -7.05 -1.46
N ARG A 74 -10.77 -7.26 -1.16
CA ARG A 74 -11.61 -6.25 -0.48
C ARG A 74 -11.06 -5.94 0.91
N ASP A 75 -10.58 -6.96 1.61
CA ASP A 75 -9.97 -6.79 2.94
C ASP A 75 -8.62 -6.08 2.83
N ALA A 76 -7.80 -6.44 1.83
CA ALA A 76 -6.52 -5.77 1.60
C ALA A 76 -6.70 -4.28 1.27
N LEU A 77 -7.66 -3.95 0.41
CA LEU A 77 -8.00 -2.57 0.08
C LEU A 77 -8.50 -1.79 1.30
N ALA A 78 -9.31 -2.40 2.16
CA ALA A 78 -9.75 -1.77 3.40
C ALA A 78 -8.58 -1.46 4.36
N ILE A 79 -7.60 -2.36 4.45
CA ILE A 79 -6.37 -2.14 5.22
C ILE A 79 -5.60 -0.93 4.67
N HIS A 80 -5.39 -0.89 3.35
CA HIS A 80 -4.69 0.22 2.68
C HIS A 80 -5.40 1.56 2.85
N ALA A 81 -6.73 1.58 2.73
CA ALA A 81 -7.52 2.79 2.93
C ALA A 81 -7.34 3.32 4.35
N GLY A 82 -7.40 2.44 5.36
CA GLY A 82 -7.13 2.82 6.73
C GLY A 82 -5.70 3.37 6.95
N GLY A 83 -4.69 2.73 6.36
CA GLY A 83 -3.29 3.17 6.44
C GLY A 83 -3.05 4.54 5.83
N ILE A 84 -3.48 4.73 4.58
CA ILE A 84 -3.39 6.00 3.87
C ILE A 84 -4.11 7.11 4.63
N ALA A 85 -5.32 6.85 5.11
CA ALA A 85 -6.12 7.85 5.80
C ALA A 85 -5.52 8.25 7.17
N ARG A 86 -4.93 7.30 7.92
CA ARG A 86 -4.18 7.60 9.16
C ARG A 86 -2.95 8.46 8.89
N ALA A 87 -2.18 8.13 7.85
CA ALA A 87 -0.99 8.87 7.46
C ALA A 87 -1.33 10.29 6.97
N ALA A 88 -2.40 10.45 6.18
CA ALA A 88 -2.88 11.75 5.70
C ALA A 88 -3.29 12.65 6.88
N ARG A 89 -4.12 12.13 7.79
CA ARG A 89 -4.57 12.84 9.00
C ARG A 89 -3.47 13.02 10.04
N ASN A 90 -2.31 12.40 9.86
CA ASN A 90 -1.21 12.34 10.83
C ASN A 90 -1.68 11.96 12.24
N THR A 91 -2.49 10.90 12.36
CA THR A 91 -3.13 10.52 13.64
C THR A 91 -2.10 10.24 14.74
N ASP A 92 -0.91 9.77 14.37
CA ASP A 92 0.18 9.43 15.29
C ASP A 92 1.10 10.62 15.62
N GLY A 93 0.82 11.82 15.08
CA GLY A 93 1.59 13.03 15.37
C GLY A 93 3.04 12.99 14.88
N LEU A 94 3.31 12.25 13.79
CA LEU A 94 4.66 12.06 13.26
C LEU A 94 5.27 13.38 12.77
N ALA A 95 6.60 13.48 12.88
CA ALA A 95 7.34 14.57 12.27
C ALA A 95 7.15 14.56 10.73
N PRO A 96 7.20 15.72 10.04
CA PRO A 96 6.85 15.80 8.62
C PRO A 96 7.59 14.80 7.71
N ARG A 97 8.89 14.61 7.95
CA ARG A 97 9.71 13.66 7.20
C ARG A 97 9.30 12.21 7.44
N GLU A 98 9.01 11.86 8.68
CA GLU A 98 8.59 10.51 9.06
C GLU A 98 7.18 10.20 8.53
N ARG A 99 6.26 11.16 8.65
CA ARG A 99 4.93 11.08 8.03
C ARG A 99 5.02 10.83 6.52
N ALA A 100 5.87 11.59 5.83
CA ALA A 100 6.11 11.43 4.39
C ALA A 100 6.69 10.05 4.03
N TYR A 101 7.59 9.52 4.87
CA TYR A 101 8.15 8.18 4.72
C TYR A 101 7.05 7.11 4.87
N VAL A 102 6.28 7.15 5.95
CA VAL A 102 5.18 6.21 6.21
C VAL A 102 4.14 6.28 5.09
N MET A 103 3.69 7.48 4.72
CA MET A 103 2.74 7.66 3.61
C MET A 103 3.28 7.07 2.30
N THR A 104 4.56 7.27 1.99
CA THR A 104 5.18 6.65 0.81
C THR A 104 5.14 5.12 0.88
N ALA A 105 5.43 4.54 2.03
CA ALA A 105 5.38 3.09 2.23
C ALA A 105 3.95 2.55 2.07
N GLU A 106 2.93 3.21 2.64
CA GLU A 106 1.52 2.83 2.50
C GLU A 106 1.09 2.81 1.02
N LEU A 107 1.46 3.86 0.26
CA LEU A 107 1.16 3.94 -1.16
C LEU A 107 1.87 2.88 -2.01
N LEU A 108 3.11 2.53 -1.66
CA LEU A 108 3.86 1.50 -2.36
C LEU A 108 3.34 0.09 -2.01
N LEU A 109 2.93 -0.16 -0.76
CA LEU A 109 2.34 -1.45 -0.36
C LEU A 109 0.97 -1.65 -0.99
N MET A 110 0.16 -0.60 -1.11
CA MET A 110 -1.09 -0.62 -1.87
C MET A 110 -0.84 -0.97 -3.34
N GLN A 111 0.14 -0.32 -3.99
CA GLN A 111 0.51 -0.65 -5.36
C GLN A 111 0.99 -2.09 -5.51
N HIS A 112 1.82 -2.59 -4.59
CA HIS A 112 2.27 -3.98 -4.58
C HIS A 112 1.07 -4.94 -4.51
N SER A 113 0.13 -4.69 -3.59
CA SER A 113 -1.08 -5.51 -3.42
C SER A 113 -1.95 -5.53 -4.68
N CYS A 114 -2.11 -4.39 -5.36
CA CYS A 114 -2.83 -4.31 -6.64
C CYS A 114 -2.14 -5.12 -7.75
N HIS A 115 -0.80 -5.09 -7.83
CA HIS A 115 -0.06 -5.92 -8.79
C HIS A 115 -0.13 -7.40 -8.43
N TRP A 116 -0.17 -7.74 -7.15
CA TRP A 116 -0.35 -9.12 -6.69
C TRP A 116 -1.72 -9.63 -7.13
N PHE A 117 -2.79 -8.87 -6.88
CA PHE A 117 -4.14 -9.21 -7.33
C PHE A 117 -4.22 -9.44 -8.84
N CYS A 118 -3.68 -8.52 -9.64
CA CYS A 118 -3.73 -8.63 -11.11
C CYS A 118 -2.79 -9.70 -11.70
N LYS A 119 -1.76 -10.13 -10.95
CA LYS A 119 -0.70 -11.04 -11.41
C LYS A 119 -0.34 -12.07 -10.33
N SER A 120 0.73 -11.84 -9.56
CA SER A 120 1.20 -12.75 -8.49
C SER A 120 2.12 -12.03 -7.50
N LYS A 121 2.34 -12.64 -6.32
CA LYS A 121 3.27 -12.11 -5.30
C LYS A 121 4.67 -11.89 -5.87
N THR A 122 5.14 -12.82 -6.70
CA THR A 122 6.47 -12.76 -7.31
C THR A 122 6.60 -11.60 -8.29
N VAL A 123 5.62 -11.41 -9.18
CA VAL A 123 5.63 -10.30 -10.14
C VAL A 123 5.56 -8.95 -9.41
N ALA A 124 4.69 -8.84 -8.41
CA ALA A 124 4.57 -7.63 -7.60
C ALA A 124 5.88 -7.30 -6.85
N SER A 125 6.48 -8.30 -6.21
CA SER A 125 7.74 -8.14 -5.46
C SER A 125 8.92 -7.81 -6.38
N ALA A 126 9.04 -8.47 -7.54
CA ALA A 126 10.07 -8.18 -8.52
C ALA A 126 9.94 -6.75 -9.07
N ARG A 127 8.71 -6.30 -9.36
CA ARG A 127 8.45 -4.92 -9.79
C ARG A 127 8.81 -3.90 -8.71
N MET A 128 8.48 -4.17 -7.45
CA MET A 128 8.85 -3.29 -6.32
C MET A 128 10.36 -3.16 -6.20
N LEU A 129 11.09 -4.27 -6.28
CA LEU A 129 12.55 -4.25 -6.23
C LEU A 129 13.14 -3.50 -7.43
N ALA A 130 12.68 -3.80 -8.65
CA ALA A 130 13.23 -3.21 -9.87
C ALA A 130 12.99 -1.69 -9.97
N ARG A 131 11.86 -1.19 -9.46
CA ARG A 131 11.48 0.23 -9.61
C ARG A 131 11.82 1.10 -8.41
N HIS A 132 11.73 0.53 -7.22
CA HIS A 132 11.84 1.29 -5.97
C HIS A 132 13.00 0.80 -5.10
N GLN A 133 13.76 -0.21 -5.55
CA GLN A 133 14.89 -0.78 -4.81
C GLN A 133 14.51 -1.18 -3.38
N THR A 134 13.26 -1.57 -3.19
CA THR A 134 12.68 -1.86 -1.87
C THR A 134 12.16 -3.30 -1.88
N PRO A 135 12.84 -4.24 -1.20
CA PRO A 135 12.33 -5.60 -0.98
C PRO A 135 10.98 -5.59 -0.26
N HIS A 136 10.10 -6.54 -0.57
CA HIS A 136 8.75 -6.59 0.01
C HIS A 136 8.75 -6.65 1.55
N ALA A 137 9.71 -7.37 2.16
CA ALA A 137 9.85 -7.41 3.62
C ALA A 137 10.19 -6.04 4.22
N GLN A 138 11.10 -5.28 3.57
CA GLN A 138 11.40 -3.92 3.99
C GLN A 138 10.16 -3.02 3.83
N LEU A 139 9.46 -3.12 2.70
CA LEU A 139 8.25 -2.34 2.46
C LEU A 139 7.18 -2.56 3.55
N VAL A 140 6.93 -3.82 3.91
CA VAL A 140 5.98 -4.18 4.98
C VAL A 140 6.46 -3.71 6.35
N ALA A 141 7.77 -3.63 6.59
CA ALA A 141 8.32 -3.06 7.82
C ALA A 141 8.15 -1.53 7.91
N SER A 142 8.11 -0.85 6.76
CA SER A 142 8.08 0.62 6.63
C SER A 142 6.68 1.26 6.75
N VAL A 143 5.60 0.49 6.68
CA VAL A 143 4.23 1.01 6.87
C VAL A 143 3.89 1.18 8.37
N SER A 144 2.75 1.81 8.65
CA SER A 144 2.28 1.96 10.04
C SER A 144 2.16 0.60 10.76
N PRO A 145 2.40 0.53 12.09
CA PRO A 145 2.28 -0.71 12.85
C PRO A 145 0.92 -1.41 12.68
N GLU A 146 -0.16 -0.62 12.58
CA GLU A 146 -1.52 -1.07 12.37
C GLU A 146 -1.69 -1.72 10.99
N THR A 147 -1.23 -1.05 9.93
CA THR A 147 -1.25 -1.61 8.56
C THR A 147 -0.44 -2.89 8.52
N ARG A 148 0.81 -2.88 9.05
CA ARG A 148 1.70 -4.06 9.04
C ARG A 148 1.04 -5.27 9.66
N ARG A 149 0.49 -5.11 10.87
CA ARG A 149 -0.17 -6.19 11.60
C ARG A 149 -1.37 -6.75 10.83
N ALA A 150 -2.30 -5.87 10.42
CA ALA A 150 -3.50 -6.29 9.70
C ALA A 150 -3.16 -6.96 8.36
N TYR A 151 -2.19 -6.41 7.63
CA TYR A 151 -1.72 -6.93 6.35
C TYR A 151 -1.13 -8.34 6.52
N LEU A 152 -0.22 -8.55 7.48
CA LEU A 152 0.39 -9.86 7.73
C LEU A 152 -0.61 -10.90 8.21
N THR A 153 -1.61 -10.51 9.02
CA THR A 153 -2.72 -11.39 9.39
C THR A 153 -3.50 -11.84 8.16
N LEU A 154 -3.73 -10.94 7.20
CA LEU A 154 -4.46 -11.25 5.97
C LEU A 154 -3.64 -12.05 4.96
N THR A 155 -2.40 -11.65 4.69
CA THR A 155 -1.59 -12.21 3.59
C THR A 155 -0.71 -13.37 4.00
N GLY A 156 -0.49 -13.54 5.31
CA GLY A 156 0.55 -14.40 5.87
C GLY A 156 1.91 -13.68 5.98
N PRO A 157 2.91 -14.36 6.56
CA PRO A 157 4.26 -13.82 6.74
C PRO A 157 4.93 -13.47 5.40
N VAL A 158 5.91 -12.56 5.48
CA VAL A 158 6.59 -12.02 4.29
C VAL A 158 7.56 -13.01 3.69
#